data_AF-A0A7Y5KRW4-F1
#
_entry.id   AF-A0A7Y5KRW4-F1
#
_cell.length_a   1.000
_cell.length_b   1.000
_cell.length_c   1.000
_cell.angle_alpha   90.00
_cell.angle_beta   90.00
_cell.angle_gamma   90.00
#
_symmetry.space_group_name_H-M   'P 1'
#
loop_
_entity.id
_entity.type
_entity.pdbx_description
1 polymer ?
#
loop_
_entity_poly.entity_id
_entity_poly.type
_entity_poly.pdbx_seq_one_letter_code
_entity_poly.pdbx_strand_id
1 'polypeptide(L)'
;MRAIPTFKETQLRTSFVAADIASHPLEIIAEALEEIALLAEQAHPAAREALAAALPTLTDPARDELVVALRAEAQEKGHFALARMLRRRTGLRDGAHEVPDPSQRHPGEARVGRALTLGERKALARARDRDVLDRLLRDPHPHVIRNILENPRITEDDVVRLAARRPTFPDVQAEIAKSARWGIRQRVRLAIVQNPFTPPAISVPLLSLLVRPELEQVIAATDVPPILRSAAIELVERRPPIDPTDAPETKQ
;
A
#
# COMPACT_ATOMS: atom_id res chain seq x y z
N MET A 1 -19.20 -7.54 -1.47
CA MET A 1 -18.71 -6.20 -1.02
C MET A 1 -19.76 -5.22 -0.45
N ARG A 2 -21.07 -5.36 -0.68
CA ARG A 2 -22.10 -4.40 -0.21
C ARG A 2 -22.25 -4.28 1.33
N ALA A 3 -21.77 -5.24 2.11
CA ALA A 3 -21.89 -5.27 3.58
C ALA A 3 -20.72 -4.59 4.34
N ILE A 4 -19.68 -4.13 3.64
CA ILE A 4 -18.45 -3.61 4.26
C ILE A 4 -18.69 -2.49 5.29
N PRO A 5 -19.60 -1.51 5.06
CA PRO A 5 -19.84 -0.43 6.03
C PRO A 5 -20.41 -0.89 7.38
N THR A 6 -20.85 -2.14 7.50
CA THR A 6 -21.45 -2.68 8.74
C THR A 6 -20.40 -3.13 9.76
N PHE A 7 -19.15 -3.36 9.33
CA PHE A 7 -18.08 -3.82 10.21
C PHE A 7 -17.30 -2.64 10.81
N LYS A 8 -17.36 -2.48 12.13
CA LYS A 8 -16.60 -1.43 12.84
C LYS A 8 -15.09 -1.59 12.67
N GLU A 9 -14.58 -2.82 12.73
CA GLU A 9 -13.14 -3.10 12.66
C GLU A 9 -12.63 -3.23 11.23
N THR A 10 -11.57 -2.49 10.91
CA THR A 10 -10.94 -2.53 9.59
C THR A 10 -10.39 -3.92 9.24
N GLN A 11 -9.81 -4.63 10.20
CA GLN A 11 -9.26 -5.97 9.96
C GLN A 11 -10.33 -6.94 9.48
N LEU A 12 -11.52 -6.91 10.10
CA LEU A 12 -12.67 -7.71 9.68
C LEU A 12 -13.12 -7.35 8.26
N ARG A 13 -13.14 -6.05 7.91
CA ARG A 13 -13.46 -5.62 6.53
C ARG A 13 -12.47 -6.18 5.52
N THR A 14 -11.16 -6.04 5.77
CA THR A 14 -10.12 -6.56 4.88
C THR A 14 -10.21 -8.09 4.74
N SER A 15 -10.38 -8.81 5.86
CA SER A 15 -10.53 -10.27 5.83
C SER A 15 -11.80 -10.71 5.10
N PHE A 16 -12.92 -10.03 5.31
CA PHE A 16 -14.18 -10.31 4.61
C PHE A 16 -14.03 -10.10 3.11
N VAL A 17 -13.45 -8.97 2.67
CA VAL A 17 -13.23 -8.68 1.25
C VAL A 17 -12.25 -9.66 0.62
N ALA A 18 -11.18 -10.03 1.32
CA ALA A 18 -10.23 -11.03 0.83
C ALA A 18 -10.89 -12.40 0.63
N ALA A 19 -11.80 -12.79 1.52
CA ALA A 19 -12.59 -14.02 1.38
C ALA A 19 -13.60 -13.91 0.22
N ASP A 20 -14.30 -12.78 0.10
CA ASP A 20 -15.27 -12.48 -0.98
C ASP A 20 -14.59 -12.57 -2.36
N ILE A 21 -13.40 -11.98 -2.51
CA ILE A 21 -12.57 -12.05 -3.72
C ILE A 21 -12.18 -13.50 -4.04
N ALA A 22 -11.88 -14.31 -3.02
CA ALA A 22 -11.44 -15.69 -3.21
C ALA A 22 -12.60 -16.66 -3.50
N SER A 23 -13.83 -16.32 -3.12
CA SER A 23 -14.99 -17.22 -3.21
C SER A 23 -15.89 -16.98 -4.42
N HIS A 24 -15.63 -15.96 -5.24
CA HIS A 24 -16.47 -15.61 -6.38
C HIS A 24 -15.70 -15.70 -7.70
N PRO A 25 -16.41 -15.91 -8.84
CA PRO A 25 -15.80 -15.89 -10.16
C PRO A 25 -15.10 -14.55 -10.46
N LEU A 26 -14.04 -14.63 -11.28
CA LEU A 26 -13.19 -13.48 -11.62
C LEU A 26 -14.00 -12.34 -12.24
N GLU A 27 -14.97 -12.68 -13.09
CA GLU A 27 -15.82 -11.75 -13.84
C GLU A 27 -16.66 -10.89 -12.88
N ILE A 28 -17.26 -11.54 -11.87
CA ILE A 28 -18.05 -10.88 -10.82
C ILE A 28 -17.17 -9.96 -9.97
N ILE A 29 -15.96 -10.40 -9.64
CA ILE A 29 -15.01 -9.59 -8.89
C ILE A 29 -14.53 -8.40 -9.71
N ALA A 30 -14.24 -8.58 -11.00
CA ALA A 30 -13.81 -7.52 -11.90
C ALA A 30 -14.90 -6.46 -12.09
N GLU A 31 -16.16 -6.88 -12.28
CA GLU A 31 -17.31 -5.97 -12.38
C GLU A 31 -17.50 -5.17 -11.08
N ALA A 32 -17.47 -5.85 -9.92
CA ALA A 32 -17.62 -5.17 -8.63
C ALA A 32 -16.48 -4.18 -8.36
N LEU A 33 -15.23 -4.55 -8.67
CA LEU A 33 -14.08 -3.66 -8.51
C LEU A 33 -14.10 -2.49 -9.49
N GLU A 34 -14.63 -2.65 -10.70
CA GLU A 34 -14.85 -1.55 -11.65
C GLU A 34 -15.82 -0.52 -11.08
N GLU A 35 -17.01 -0.96 -10.63
CA GLU A 35 -18.02 -0.07 -10.04
C GLU A 35 -17.45 0.67 -8.81
N ILE A 36 -16.76 -0.07 -7.93
CA ILE A 36 -16.13 0.49 -6.73
C ILE A 36 -15.04 1.49 -7.11
N ALA A 37 -14.17 1.18 -8.08
CA ALA A 37 -13.11 2.08 -8.51
C ALA A 37 -13.69 3.37 -9.13
N LEU A 38 -14.71 3.25 -9.97
CA LEU A 38 -15.39 4.39 -10.60
C LEU A 38 -16.01 5.33 -9.55
N LEU A 39 -16.76 4.79 -8.60
CA LEU A 39 -17.33 5.57 -7.49
C LEU A 39 -16.23 6.12 -6.58
N ALA A 40 -15.18 5.34 -6.34
CA ALA A 40 -14.06 5.75 -5.53
C ALA A 40 -13.29 6.91 -6.17
N GLU A 41 -13.24 7.06 -7.49
CA GLU A 41 -12.67 8.24 -8.19
C GLU A 41 -13.47 9.52 -7.95
N GLN A 42 -14.79 9.39 -7.84
CA GLN A 42 -15.73 10.47 -7.49
C GLN A 42 -15.80 10.77 -5.99
N ALA A 43 -14.83 10.27 -5.22
CA ALA A 43 -14.71 10.46 -3.77
C ALA A 43 -15.87 9.88 -2.95
N HIS A 44 -16.65 8.93 -3.49
CA HIS A 44 -17.75 8.30 -2.77
C HIS A 44 -17.24 7.58 -1.50
N PRO A 45 -17.72 7.93 -0.29
CA PRO A 45 -17.15 7.44 0.97
C PRO A 45 -17.17 5.91 1.10
N ALA A 46 -18.32 5.27 0.85
CA ALA A 46 -18.45 3.82 0.98
C ALA A 46 -17.64 3.05 -0.06
N ALA A 47 -17.42 3.63 -1.25
CA ALA A 47 -16.63 2.99 -2.30
C ALA A 47 -15.15 3.06 -1.96
N ARG A 48 -14.69 4.20 -1.42
CA ARG A 48 -13.34 4.35 -0.88
C ARG A 48 -13.08 3.38 0.28
N GLU A 49 -14.05 3.18 1.16
CA GLU A 49 -13.96 2.22 2.26
C GLU A 49 -13.87 0.77 1.75
N ALA A 50 -14.71 0.40 0.79
CA ALA A 50 -14.67 -0.91 0.15
C ALA A 50 -13.35 -1.15 -0.57
N LEU A 51 -12.88 -0.17 -1.34
CA LEU A 51 -11.61 -0.22 -2.04
C LEU A 51 -10.44 -0.34 -1.06
N ALA A 52 -10.48 0.40 0.06
CA ALA A 52 -9.47 0.35 1.09
C ALA A 52 -9.37 -1.02 1.78
N ALA A 53 -10.48 -1.76 1.86
CA ALA A 53 -10.48 -3.14 2.31
C ALA A 53 -9.95 -4.13 1.24
N ALA A 54 -10.12 -3.83 -0.05
CA ALA A 54 -9.64 -4.67 -1.16
C ALA A 54 -8.14 -4.51 -1.45
N LEU A 55 -7.59 -3.29 -1.32
CA LEU A 55 -6.21 -3.00 -1.71
C LEU A 55 -5.14 -3.85 -1.00
N PRO A 56 -5.25 -4.22 0.28
CA PRO A 56 -4.28 -5.15 0.89
C PRO A 56 -4.17 -6.49 0.15
N THR A 57 -5.25 -6.98 -0.46
CA THR A 57 -5.23 -8.19 -1.31
C THR A 57 -4.69 -7.89 -2.70
N LEU A 58 -5.10 -6.77 -3.32
CA LEU A 58 -4.68 -6.39 -4.68
C LEU A 58 -3.22 -5.92 -4.79
N THR A 59 -2.61 -5.54 -3.67
CA THR A 59 -1.21 -5.10 -3.59
C THR A 59 -0.28 -6.14 -2.97
N ASP A 60 -0.80 -7.31 -2.58
CA ASP A 60 0.02 -8.41 -2.07
C ASP A 60 0.73 -9.12 -3.23
N PRO A 61 2.08 -9.16 -3.26
CA PRO A 61 2.82 -9.92 -4.27
C PRO A 61 2.47 -11.41 -4.33
N ALA A 62 1.96 -11.99 -3.24
CA ALA A 62 1.50 -13.38 -3.22
C ALA A 62 0.19 -13.59 -4.02
N ARG A 63 -0.49 -12.52 -4.43
CA ARG A 63 -1.72 -12.53 -5.23
C ARG A 63 -1.50 -12.02 -6.65
N ASP A 64 -0.26 -12.07 -7.15
CA ASP A 64 0.08 -11.51 -8.45
C ASP A 64 -0.72 -12.11 -9.60
N GLU A 65 -0.90 -13.44 -9.59
CA GLU A 65 -1.69 -14.17 -10.60
C GLU A 65 -3.13 -13.68 -10.67
N LEU A 66 -3.77 -13.44 -9.53
CA LEU A 66 -5.11 -12.86 -9.45
C LEU A 66 -5.14 -11.46 -10.08
N VAL A 67 -4.15 -10.62 -9.77
CA VAL A 67 -4.09 -9.25 -10.31
C VAL A 67 -3.85 -9.27 -11.82
N VAL A 68 -3.02 -10.18 -12.32
CA VAL A 68 -2.82 -10.39 -13.77
C VAL A 68 -4.13 -10.80 -14.44
N ALA A 69 -4.87 -11.74 -13.84
CA ALA A 69 -6.16 -12.18 -14.36
C ALA A 69 -7.20 -11.05 -14.37
N LEU A 70 -7.34 -10.29 -13.27
CA LEU A 70 -8.25 -9.14 -13.18
C LEU A 70 -7.93 -8.06 -14.22
N ARG A 71 -6.65 -7.85 -14.53
CA ARG A 71 -6.23 -6.91 -15.58
C ARG A 71 -6.63 -7.38 -16.97
N ALA A 72 -6.44 -8.67 -17.27
CA ALA A 72 -6.84 -9.24 -18.56
C ALA A 72 -8.35 -9.14 -18.75
N GLU A 73 -9.12 -9.52 -17.72
CA GLU A 73 -10.59 -9.39 -17.71
C GLU A 73 -11.03 -7.93 -17.91
N ALA A 74 -10.41 -7.00 -17.18
CA ALA A 74 -10.73 -5.58 -17.30
C ALA A 74 -10.46 -5.03 -18.70
N GLN A 75 -9.40 -5.50 -19.37
CA GLN A 75 -9.09 -5.12 -20.75
C GLN A 75 -10.09 -5.71 -21.74
N GLU A 76 -10.47 -6.98 -21.57
CA GLU A 76 -11.41 -7.67 -22.46
C GLU A 76 -12.82 -7.06 -22.38
N LYS A 77 -13.30 -6.78 -21.16
CA LYS A 77 -14.66 -6.26 -20.91
C LYS A 77 -14.77 -4.74 -20.97
N GLY A 78 -13.65 -4.02 -21.06
CA GLY A 78 -13.63 -2.56 -21.07
C GLY A 78 -13.88 -1.91 -19.71
N HIS A 79 -13.46 -2.56 -18.62
CA HIS A 79 -13.50 -2.00 -17.25
C HIS A 79 -12.35 -0.99 -17.06
N PHE A 80 -12.59 0.26 -17.48
CA PHE A 80 -11.54 1.27 -17.57
C PHE A 80 -11.04 1.79 -16.22
N ALA A 81 -11.88 1.85 -15.17
CA ALA A 81 -11.43 2.30 -13.85
C ALA A 81 -10.53 1.25 -13.19
N LEU A 82 -10.92 -0.02 -13.26
CA LEU A 82 -10.13 -1.16 -12.80
C LEU A 82 -8.83 -1.30 -13.59
N ALA A 83 -8.87 -1.18 -14.91
CA ALA A 83 -7.68 -1.24 -15.76
C ALA A 83 -6.67 -0.13 -15.44
N ARG A 84 -7.15 1.10 -15.17
CA ARG A 84 -6.29 2.21 -14.72
C ARG A 84 -5.74 1.97 -13.32
N MET A 85 -6.56 1.48 -12.38
CA MET A 85 -6.12 1.20 -11.02
C MET A 85 -5.04 0.12 -10.96
N LEU A 86 -5.17 -0.95 -11.75
CA LEU A 86 -4.24 -2.09 -11.78
C LEU A 86 -3.19 -1.97 -12.87
N ARG A 87 -3.00 -0.79 -13.46
CA ARG A 87 -2.05 -0.61 -14.56
C ARG A 87 -0.62 -0.90 -14.10
N ARG A 88 0.12 -1.61 -14.93
CA ARG A 88 1.55 -1.88 -14.76
C ARG A 88 2.24 -1.64 -16.09
N ARG A 89 3.49 -1.19 -16.05
CA ARG A 89 4.32 -1.18 -17.25
C ARG A 89 4.73 -2.62 -17.51
N THR A 90 4.66 -3.07 -18.75
CA THR A 90 5.23 -4.36 -19.14
C THR A 90 6.76 -4.19 -19.20
N GLY A 91 7.49 -4.74 -18.22
CA GLY A 91 8.96 -4.76 -18.22
C GLY A 91 9.57 -4.92 -16.83
N LEU A 92 10.72 -5.59 -16.73
CA LEU A 92 11.43 -5.99 -15.49
C LEU A 92 11.94 -4.83 -14.60
N ARG A 93 11.53 -3.58 -14.84
CA ARG A 93 11.98 -2.38 -14.12
C ARG A 93 10.81 -1.42 -13.91
N ASP A 94 9.89 -1.81 -13.03
CA ASP A 94 8.75 -0.96 -12.68
C ASP A 94 9.14 0.14 -11.68
N GLY A 95 10.20 -0.02 -10.86
CA GLY A 95 10.66 1.01 -9.91
C GLY A 95 11.48 2.15 -10.53
N ALA A 96 11.49 3.32 -9.90
CA ALA A 96 12.35 4.45 -10.29
C ALA A 96 13.84 4.20 -9.97
N HIS A 97 14.13 3.25 -9.08
CA HIS A 97 15.49 2.90 -8.65
C HIS A 97 15.78 1.41 -8.77
N GLU A 98 17.06 1.09 -8.86
CA GLU A 98 17.56 -0.28 -8.79
C GLU A 98 17.18 -0.90 -7.44
N VAL A 99 16.54 -2.07 -7.50
CA VAL A 99 16.15 -2.82 -6.30
C VAL A 99 17.43 -3.30 -5.61
N PRO A 100 17.64 -3.00 -4.31
CA PRO A 100 18.80 -3.51 -3.61
C PRO A 100 18.83 -5.04 -3.65
N ASP A 101 20.01 -5.62 -3.90
CA ASP A 101 20.18 -7.07 -3.98
C ASP A 101 19.79 -7.72 -2.64
N PRO A 102 18.84 -8.70 -2.62
CA PRO A 102 18.49 -9.44 -1.42
C PRO A 102 19.68 -10.10 -0.69
N SER A 103 20.78 -10.39 -1.39
CA SER A 103 22.02 -10.90 -0.79
C SER A 103 22.70 -9.90 0.15
N GLN A 104 22.44 -8.61 -0.05
CA GLN A 104 22.99 -7.49 0.72
C GLN A 104 22.14 -7.14 1.97
N ARG A 105 21.21 -8.02 2.38
CA ARG A 105 20.40 -7.84 3.60
C ARG A 105 21.24 -8.05 4.85
N HIS A 106 22.12 -7.10 5.13
CA HIS A 106 22.90 -7.12 6.35
C HIS A 106 22.07 -6.53 7.49
N PRO A 107 21.80 -7.30 8.56
CA PRO A 107 21.33 -6.72 9.81
C PRO A 107 22.35 -5.67 10.23
N GLY A 108 21.93 -4.42 10.47
CA GLY A 108 22.83 -3.47 11.12
C GLY A 108 23.37 -4.10 12.40
N GLU A 109 24.69 -4.15 12.54
CA GLU A 109 25.36 -4.85 13.63
C GLU A 109 24.73 -4.48 14.97
N ALA A 110 24.24 -5.48 15.71
CA ALA A 110 23.86 -5.26 17.09
C ALA A 110 25.14 -4.90 17.86
N ARG A 111 25.12 -3.78 18.58
CA ARG A 111 26.22 -3.30 19.47
C ARG A 111 26.69 -4.31 20.54
N VAL A 112 26.14 -5.53 20.57
CA VAL A 112 26.39 -6.56 21.59
C VAL A 112 26.95 -7.81 20.90
N GLY A 113 28.27 -7.83 20.70
CA GLY A 113 29.13 -9.02 20.61
C GLY A 113 28.94 -10.03 19.46
N ARG A 114 27.79 -10.08 18.78
CA ARG A 114 27.55 -10.91 17.57
C ARG A 114 26.33 -10.43 16.78
N ALA A 115 26.32 -10.74 15.48
CA ALA A 115 25.13 -10.57 14.65
C ALA A 115 23.99 -11.43 15.17
N LEU A 116 22.80 -10.84 15.32
CA LEU A 116 21.59 -11.56 15.69
C LEU A 116 21.11 -12.40 14.49
N THR A 117 20.74 -13.65 14.76
CA THR A 117 20.12 -14.51 13.76
C THR A 117 18.76 -13.95 13.35
N LEU A 118 18.26 -14.36 12.17
CA LEU A 118 16.92 -13.99 11.74
C LEU A 118 15.84 -14.43 12.75
N GLY A 119 15.99 -15.62 13.35
CA GLY A 119 15.07 -16.13 14.37
C GLY A 119 15.01 -15.22 15.60
N GLU A 120 16.18 -14.79 16.11
CA GLU A 120 16.28 -13.88 17.25
C GLU A 120 15.66 -12.51 16.95
N ARG A 121 15.93 -11.93 15.78
CA ARG A 121 15.32 -10.65 15.36
C ARG A 121 13.80 -10.76 15.24
N LYS A 122 13.29 -11.86 14.71
CA LYS A 122 11.84 -12.13 14.69
C LYS A 122 11.24 -12.25 16.09
N ALA A 123 11.94 -12.87 17.04
CA ALA A 123 11.49 -12.97 18.43
C ALA A 123 11.48 -11.60 19.11
N LEU A 124 12.56 -10.83 18.97
CA LEU A 124 12.70 -9.47 19.52
C LEU A 124 11.67 -8.48 18.95
N ALA A 125 11.23 -8.66 17.70
CA ALA A 125 10.17 -7.85 17.10
C ALA A 125 8.81 -7.99 17.84
N ARG A 126 8.61 -9.07 18.61
CA ARG A 126 7.43 -9.27 19.48
C ARG A 126 7.65 -8.77 20.90
N ALA A 127 8.87 -8.37 21.25
CA ALA A 127 9.21 -7.90 22.59
C ALA A 127 8.53 -6.56 22.90
N ARG A 128 8.53 -6.20 24.19
CA ARG A 128 7.98 -4.94 24.67
C ARG A 128 9.02 -3.83 24.77
N ASP A 129 10.32 -4.13 24.65
CA ASP A 129 11.38 -3.13 24.78
C ASP A 129 11.36 -2.14 23.60
N ARG A 130 11.18 -0.85 23.90
CA ARG A 130 11.05 0.20 22.89
C ARG A 130 12.36 0.47 22.15
N ASP A 131 13.50 0.41 22.84
CA ASP A 131 14.83 0.64 22.25
C ASP A 131 15.23 -0.51 21.31
N VAL A 132 14.76 -1.71 21.61
CA VAL A 132 14.88 -2.87 20.71
C VAL A 132 14.03 -2.65 19.46
N LEU A 133 12.76 -2.27 19.61
CA LEU A 133 11.84 -2.05 18.49
C LEU A 133 12.33 -0.93 17.57
N ASP A 134 12.80 0.18 18.12
CA ASP A 134 13.30 1.32 17.33
C ASP A 134 14.53 0.95 16.48
N ARG A 135 15.36 0.01 16.96
CA ARG A 135 16.45 -0.56 16.17
C ARG A 135 15.93 -1.50 15.08
N LEU A 136 14.97 -2.36 15.40
CA LEU A 136 14.39 -3.32 14.46
C LEU A 136 13.56 -2.65 13.36
N LEU A 137 13.08 -1.42 13.53
CA LEU A 137 12.49 -0.63 12.44
C LEU A 137 13.47 -0.42 11.26
N ARG A 138 14.77 -0.63 11.47
CA ARG A 138 15.78 -0.56 10.42
C ARG A 138 16.10 -1.93 9.79
N ASP A 139 15.43 -2.99 10.23
CA ASP A 139 15.70 -4.34 9.75
C ASP A 139 15.39 -4.46 8.25
N PRO A 140 16.30 -5.01 7.44
CA PRO A 140 16.08 -5.17 6.01
C PRO A 140 15.15 -6.34 5.66
N HIS A 141 14.80 -7.21 6.63
CA HIS A 141 14.11 -8.46 6.36
C HIS A 141 12.58 -8.33 6.53
N PRO A 142 11.77 -8.68 5.50
CA PRO A 142 10.31 -8.51 5.53
C PRO A 142 9.62 -9.25 6.69
N HIS A 143 10.05 -10.47 7.02
CA HIS A 143 9.48 -11.22 8.15
C HIS A 143 9.73 -10.60 9.54
N VAL A 144 10.79 -9.80 9.70
CA VAL A 144 11.00 -9.04 10.94
C VAL A 144 10.03 -7.87 10.95
N ILE A 145 9.95 -7.12 9.85
CA ILE A 145 9.01 -6.01 9.68
C ILE A 145 7.56 -6.45 9.90
N ARG A 146 7.13 -7.61 9.37
CA ARG A 146 5.80 -8.18 9.61
C ARG A 146 5.48 -8.29 11.11
N ASN A 147 6.40 -8.87 11.88
CA ASN A 147 6.20 -9.02 13.33
C ASN A 147 6.21 -7.66 14.06
N ILE A 148 6.99 -6.69 13.57
CA ILE A 148 6.97 -5.31 14.10
C ILE A 148 5.60 -4.68 13.86
N LEU A 149 5.05 -4.79 12.65
CA LEU A 149 3.74 -4.21 12.31
C LEU A 149 2.60 -4.81 13.16
N GLU A 150 2.74 -6.05 13.61
CA GLU A 150 1.82 -6.71 14.55
C GLU A 150 2.00 -6.27 16.01
N ASN A 151 3.14 -5.66 16.35
CA ASN A 151 3.46 -5.31 17.73
C ASN A 151 2.57 -4.15 18.22
N PRO A 152 1.92 -4.26 19.40
CA PRO A 152 1.04 -3.22 19.92
C PRO A 152 1.76 -1.92 20.32
N ARG A 153 3.08 -1.96 20.55
CA ARG A 153 3.88 -0.77 20.92
C ARG A 153 4.33 0.08 19.73
N ILE A 154 4.09 -0.38 18.52
CA ILE A 154 4.38 0.37 17.30
C ILE A 154 3.28 1.41 17.05
N THR A 155 3.74 2.61 16.74
CA THR A 155 2.90 3.78 16.47
C THR A 155 2.81 4.06 14.99
N GLU A 156 1.87 4.90 14.59
CA GLU A 156 1.77 5.32 13.18
C GLU A 156 3.02 6.06 12.71
N ASP A 157 3.61 6.91 13.56
CA ASP A 157 4.82 7.64 13.22
C ASP A 157 6.00 6.69 12.94
N ASP A 158 6.07 5.57 13.66
CA ASP A 158 7.08 4.53 13.41
C ASP A 158 6.92 3.91 12.02
N VAL A 159 5.66 3.62 11.63
CA VAL A 159 5.35 3.02 10.33
C VAL A 159 5.51 4.03 9.19
N VAL A 160 5.18 5.30 9.40
CA VAL A 160 5.44 6.37 8.44
C VAL A 160 6.94 6.50 8.19
N ARG A 161 7.77 6.52 9.25
CA ARG A 161 9.24 6.55 9.10
C ARG A 161 9.79 5.32 8.39
N LEU A 162 9.23 4.15 8.68
CA LEU A 162 9.58 2.90 8.01
C LEU A 162 9.22 2.95 6.51
N ALA A 163 8.00 3.39 6.18
CA ALA A 163 7.51 3.48 4.81
C ALA A 163 8.27 4.53 3.98
N ALA A 164 8.66 5.65 4.58
CA ALA A 164 9.41 6.71 3.92
C ALA A 164 10.91 6.42 3.75
N ARG A 165 11.44 5.34 4.34
CA ARG A 165 12.87 5.04 4.34
C ARG A 165 13.40 4.72 2.94
N ARG A 166 14.57 5.29 2.60
CA ARG A 166 15.26 5.11 1.32
C ARG A 166 16.76 4.85 1.58
N PRO A 167 17.43 3.90 0.87
CA PRO A 167 16.82 2.86 0.06
C PRO A 167 16.05 1.85 0.93
N THR A 168 15.10 1.14 0.32
CA THR A 168 14.32 0.07 0.96
C THR A 168 14.08 -1.07 -0.03
N PHE A 169 13.83 -2.26 0.50
CA PHE A 169 13.49 -3.41 -0.32
C PHE A 169 12.00 -3.39 -0.69
N PRO A 170 11.63 -3.79 -1.92
CA PRO A 170 10.23 -3.88 -2.36
C PRO A 170 9.34 -4.76 -1.49
N ASP A 171 9.87 -5.87 -0.98
CA ASP A 171 9.11 -6.78 -0.12
C ASP A 171 8.84 -6.18 1.26
N VAL A 172 9.72 -5.33 1.79
CA VAL A 172 9.44 -4.52 2.98
C VAL A 172 8.27 -3.57 2.74
N GLN A 173 8.24 -2.87 1.59
CA GLN A 173 7.11 -2.01 1.22
C GLN A 173 5.80 -2.81 1.08
N ALA A 174 5.88 -4.01 0.50
CA ALA A 174 4.74 -4.92 0.40
C ALA A 174 4.19 -5.35 1.78
N GLU A 175 5.05 -5.61 2.77
CA GLU A 175 4.61 -5.93 4.14
C GLU A 175 3.82 -4.78 4.79
N ILE A 176 4.23 -3.53 4.54
CA ILE A 176 3.51 -2.36 5.08
C ILE A 176 2.18 -2.18 4.34
N ALA A 177 2.18 -2.26 3.01
CA ALA A 177 0.99 -2.06 2.18
C ALA A 177 -0.12 -3.08 2.47
N LYS A 178 0.23 -4.36 2.66
CA LYS A 178 -0.76 -5.41 2.96
C LYS A 178 -1.22 -5.43 4.41
N SER A 179 -0.61 -4.64 5.29
CA SER A 179 -1.03 -4.58 6.69
C SER A 179 -2.43 -3.94 6.79
N ALA A 180 -3.44 -4.74 7.13
CA ALA A 180 -4.81 -4.27 7.33
C ALA A 180 -4.92 -3.15 8.40
N ARG A 181 -3.98 -3.11 9.35
CA ARG A 181 -3.92 -2.08 10.41
C ARG A 181 -3.28 -0.78 9.91
N TRP A 182 -2.25 -0.86 9.09
CA TRP A 182 -1.38 0.27 8.77
C TRP A 182 -1.49 0.77 7.32
N GLY A 183 -1.57 -0.12 6.33
CA GLY A 183 -1.63 0.24 4.91
C GLY A 183 -2.86 1.08 4.54
N ILE A 184 -3.93 0.96 5.33
CA ILE A 184 -5.14 1.79 5.16
C ILE A 184 -4.98 3.22 5.68
N ARG A 185 -4.01 3.48 6.56
CA ARG A 185 -3.87 4.78 7.21
C ARG A 185 -3.32 5.78 6.21
N GLN A 186 -3.91 6.97 6.21
CA GLN A 186 -3.63 8.01 5.23
C GLN A 186 -2.14 8.38 5.18
N ARG A 187 -1.51 8.66 6.34
CA ARG A 187 -0.10 9.06 6.41
C ARG A 187 0.84 7.94 5.96
N VAL A 188 0.55 6.70 6.34
CA VAL A 188 1.33 5.52 5.93
C VAL A 188 1.21 5.30 4.43
N ARG A 189 -0.01 5.33 3.88
CA ARG A 189 -0.27 5.16 2.46
C ARG A 189 0.47 6.22 1.62
N LEU A 190 0.39 7.49 2.02
CA LEU A 190 1.10 8.57 1.33
C LEU A 190 2.62 8.34 1.35
N ALA A 191 3.17 7.92 2.49
CA ALA A 191 4.60 7.61 2.60
C ALA A 191 5.03 6.45 1.69
N ILE A 192 4.21 5.39 1.56
CA ILE A 192 4.45 4.28 0.64
C ILE A 192 4.45 4.77 -0.81
N VAL A 193 3.44 5.55 -1.20
CA VAL A 193 3.26 6.07 -2.56
C VAL A 193 4.41 6.99 -2.97
N GLN A 194 4.85 7.87 -2.07
CA GLN A 194 5.95 8.80 -2.32
C GLN A 194 7.34 8.13 -2.23
N ASN A 195 7.44 6.86 -1.85
CA ASN A 195 8.72 6.18 -1.81
C ASN A 195 9.06 5.62 -3.21
N PRO A 196 10.17 6.07 -3.85
CA PRO A 196 10.49 5.67 -5.22
C PRO A 196 11.00 4.22 -5.33
N PHE A 197 11.29 3.57 -4.20
CA PHE A 197 11.59 2.13 -4.11
C PHE A 197 10.33 1.27 -3.96
N THR A 198 9.14 1.87 -3.82
CA THR A 198 7.88 1.14 -3.84
C THR A 198 7.53 0.75 -5.28
N PRO A 199 7.30 -0.54 -5.56
CA PRO A 199 6.86 -0.98 -6.87
C PRO A 199 5.55 -0.29 -7.30
N PRO A 200 5.40 0.16 -8.56
CA PRO A 200 4.14 0.64 -9.12
C PRO A 200 2.96 -0.30 -8.94
N ALA A 201 3.20 -1.61 -8.97
CA ALA A 201 2.17 -2.62 -8.68
C ALA A 201 1.52 -2.44 -7.29
N ILE A 202 2.20 -1.75 -6.37
CA ILE A 202 1.70 -1.38 -5.04
C ILE A 202 1.30 0.09 -5.01
N SER A 203 2.15 1.01 -5.48
CA SER A 203 1.90 2.45 -5.33
C SER A 203 0.78 2.98 -6.23
N VAL A 204 0.60 2.44 -7.44
CA VAL A 204 -0.45 2.91 -8.37
C VAL A 204 -1.86 2.59 -7.84
N PRO A 205 -2.20 1.36 -7.42
CA PRO A 205 -3.51 1.09 -6.81
C PRO A 205 -3.81 1.95 -5.58
N LEU A 206 -2.80 2.25 -4.76
CA LEU A 206 -2.96 3.08 -3.56
C LEU A 206 -3.36 4.53 -3.88
N LEU A 207 -3.03 5.06 -5.07
CA LEU A 207 -3.46 6.41 -5.48
C LEU A 207 -4.99 6.56 -5.46
N SER A 208 -5.74 5.50 -5.72
CA SER A 208 -7.20 5.53 -5.72
C SER A 208 -7.81 5.88 -4.35
N LEU A 209 -7.02 5.81 -3.27
CA LEU A 209 -7.41 6.21 -1.92
C LEU A 209 -6.82 7.55 -1.48
N LEU A 210 -6.00 8.22 -2.30
CA LEU A 210 -5.52 9.55 -1.97
C LEU A 210 -6.63 10.58 -2.19
N VAL A 211 -6.59 11.67 -1.41
CA VAL A 211 -7.39 12.87 -1.66
C VAL A 211 -6.65 13.80 -2.62
N ARG A 212 -7.36 14.77 -3.22
CA ARG A 212 -6.79 15.69 -4.22
C ARG A 212 -5.46 16.35 -3.79
N PRO A 213 -5.32 16.92 -2.57
CA PRO A 213 -4.07 17.55 -2.15
C PRO A 213 -2.90 16.56 -2.06
N GLU A 214 -3.18 15.31 -1.71
CA GLU A 214 -2.16 14.25 -1.65
C GLU A 214 -1.73 13.83 -3.06
N LEU A 215 -2.66 13.75 -3.99
CA LEU A 215 -2.33 13.48 -5.39
C LEU A 215 -1.48 14.61 -5.97
N GLU A 216 -1.80 15.87 -5.67
CA GLU A 216 -0.99 17.03 -6.05
C GLU A 216 0.43 16.97 -5.46
N GLN A 217 0.57 16.53 -4.19
CA GLN A 217 1.89 16.27 -3.60
C GLN A 217 2.67 15.18 -4.35
N VAL A 218 2.02 14.10 -4.77
CA VAL A 218 2.65 13.04 -5.60
C VAL A 218 3.05 13.59 -6.97
N ILE A 219 2.23 14.43 -7.58
CA ILE A 219 2.52 15.08 -8.87
C ILE A 219 3.70 16.06 -8.74
N ALA A 220 3.89 16.70 -7.60
CA ALA A 220 4.99 17.62 -7.35
C ALA A 220 6.32 16.91 -6.96
N ALA A 221 6.26 15.68 -6.46
CA ALA A 221 7.45 14.94 -6.02
C ALA A 221 8.42 14.68 -7.17
N THR A 222 9.73 14.87 -6.99
CA THR A 222 10.71 14.79 -8.09
C THR A 222 11.17 13.37 -8.41
N ASP A 223 11.06 12.45 -7.47
CA ASP A 223 11.64 11.10 -7.53
C ASP A 223 10.61 9.99 -7.81
N VAL A 224 9.33 10.33 -7.95
CA VAL A 224 8.29 9.33 -8.23
C VAL A 224 8.39 8.77 -9.66
N PRO A 225 8.11 7.46 -9.87
CA PRO A 225 8.10 6.85 -11.19
C PRO A 225 7.14 7.58 -12.17
N PRO A 226 7.48 7.73 -13.46
CA PRO A 226 6.61 8.39 -14.44
C PRO A 226 5.21 7.79 -14.52
N ILE A 227 5.10 6.45 -14.46
CA ILE A 227 3.81 5.75 -14.46
C ILE A 227 2.94 6.14 -13.25
N LEU A 228 3.56 6.41 -12.09
CA LEU A 228 2.85 6.84 -10.90
C LEU A 228 2.39 8.29 -11.04
N ARG A 229 3.26 9.17 -11.55
CA ARG A 229 2.94 10.58 -11.79
C ARG A 229 1.78 10.74 -12.76
N SER A 230 1.82 10.04 -13.90
CA SER A 230 0.72 10.07 -14.88
C SER A 230 -0.61 9.58 -14.27
N ALA A 231 -0.56 8.62 -13.33
CA ALA A 231 -1.78 8.08 -12.71
C ALA A 231 -2.38 9.11 -11.77
N ALA A 232 -1.52 9.79 -11.02
CA ALA A 232 -1.93 10.86 -10.13
C ALA A 232 -2.57 12.01 -10.92
N ILE A 233 -2.00 12.42 -12.05
CA ILE A 233 -2.58 13.46 -12.93
C ILE A 233 -3.99 13.05 -13.40
N GLU A 234 -4.13 11.84 -13.96
CA GLU A 234 -5.42 11.33 -14.43
C GLU A 234 -6.47 11.25 -13.31
N LEU A 235 -6.07 10.88 -12.09
CA LEU A 235 -6.96 10.82 -10.94
C LEU A 235 -7.36 12.21 -10.45
N VAL A 236 -6.43 13.18 -10.43
CA VAL A 236 -6.73 14.57 -10.08
C VAL A 236 -7.78 15.14 -11.02
N GLU A 237 -7.70 14.89 -12.32
CA GLU A 237 -8.71 15.35 -13.29
C GLU A 237 -10.12 14.77 -13.02
N ARG A 238 -10.20 13.55 -12.50
CA ARG A 238 -11.46 12.85 -12.24
C ARG A 238 -12.06 13.11 -10.87
N ARG A 239 -11.24 13.56 -9.92
CA ARG A 239 -11.65 13.90 -8.56
C ARG A 239 -12.49 15.18 -8.56
N PRO A 240 -13.61 15.23 -7.83
CA PRO A 240 -14.30 16.50 -7.64
C PRO A 240 -13.34 17.54 -7.02
N PRO A 241 -13.47 18.83 -7.40
CA PRO A 241 -12.76 19.89 -6.70
C PRO A 241 -13.19 19.88 -5.22
N ILE A 242 -12.24 20.18 -4.32
CA ILE A 242 -12.56 20.32 -2.90
C ILE A 242 -13.33 21.64 -2.74
N ASP A 243 -14.47 21.59 -2.07
CA ASP A 243 -15.20 22.80 -1.71
C ASP A 243 -14.32 23.62 -0.76
N PRO A 244 -14.09 24.94 -0.97
CA PRO A 244 -13.17 25.73 -0.13
C PRO A 244 -13.47 25.67 1.37
N THR A 245 -14.72 25.36 1.74
CA THR A 245 -15.20 25.13 3.12
C THR A 245 -14.69 23.84 3.77
N ASP A 246 -14.28 22.84 2.98
CA ASP A 246 -13.79 21.53 3.44
C ASP A 246 -12.26 21.42 3.36
N ALA A 247 -11.56 22.49 2.97
CA ALA A 247 -10.10 22.52 2.94
C ALA A 247 -9.55 22.41 4.37
N PRO A 248 -8.66 21.44 4.68
CA PRO A 248 -8.06 21.35 6.01
C PRO A 248 -7.26 22.63 6.28
N GLU A 249 -7.51 23.28 7.41
CA GLU A 249 -6.76 24.46 7.86
C GLU A 249 -5.26 24.16 7.81
N THR A 250 -4.57 24.76 6.85
CA THR A 250 -3.11 24.72 6.76
C THR A 250 -2.58 25.51 7.96
N LYS A 251 -2.29 24.83 9.08
CA LYS A 251 -1.57 25.47 10.19
C LYS A 251 -0.17 25.85 9.70
N GLN A 252 0.06 27.17 9.65
CA GLN A 252 1.38 27.79 9.48
C GLN A 252 2.28 27.49 10.68
#